data_AF-A0A914I531-F1
#
_entry.id   AF-A0A914I531-F1
#
_cell.length_a   1.000
_cell.length_b   1.000
_cell.length_c   1.000
_cell.angle_alpha   90.00
_cell.angle_beta   90.00
_cell.angle_gamma   90.00
#
_symmetry.space_group_name_H-M   'P 1'
#
loop_
_entity.id
_entity.type
_entity.pdbx_description
1 polymer ?
#
loop_
_entity_poly.entity_id
_entity_poly.type
_entity_poly.pdbx_seq_one_letter_code
_entity_poly.pdbx_strand_id
1 'polypeptide(L)'
;MLSRSTLTCVLALACILPVALAELDEIACGESRDKGNNECGESGGRRFYYDANTKRCQPFAYGGCAGNGNRFDSMAQCRQKCANFEPVQGNAGGGEEGHHMVLPVPKCSGGVRAAVDAADAHVIECPGEKCPEGYKCEGKNCCPAAKKIVCNIEYDTGRYAFQGSHTPRYFYKKEVDNCLLFTYYGALGNGNNFENYNDCIKYCKKA
;
A
#
# COMPACT_ATOMS: atom_id res chain seq x y z
N MET A 1 -65.89 4.89 35.05
CA MET A 1 -64.59 5.56 35.32
C MET A 1 -63.74 5.39 34.07
N LEU A 2 -63.38 6.53 33.45
CA LEU A 2 -62.55 6.82 32.25
C LEU A 2 -62.26 5.71 31.21
N SER A 3 -62.21 5.91 29.88
CA SER A 3 -62.80 6.80 28.86
C SER A 3 -61.95 6.62 27.57
N ARG A 4 -62.58 6.21 26.44
CA ARG A 4 -62.15 6.40 25.01
C ARG A 4 -60.83 5.73 24.56
N SER A 5 -60.52 5.37 23.31
CA SER A 5 -61.19 5.15 22.01
C SER A 5 -60.08 4.64 21.05
N THR A 6 -60.40 3.67 20.19
CA THR A 6 -59.95 3.45 18.79
C THR A 6 -58.47 3.55 18.33
N LEU A 7 -57.96 2.40 17.82
CA LEU A 7 -57.39 2.13 16.47
C LEU A 7 -56.25 3.02 15.87
N THR A 8 -55.07 2.41 15.62
CA THR A 8 -54.19 2.51 14.39
C THR A 8 -52.89 1.68 14.60
N CYS A 9 -52.57 0.63 13.82
CA CYS A 9 -51.64 0.62 12.66
C CYS A 9 -50.31 1.38 12.95
N VAL A 10 -49.09 0.81 12.92
CA VAL A 10 -48.28 0.41 11.75
C VAL A 10 -46.86 -0.05 12.23
N LEU A 11 -46.23 -1.03 11.54
CA LEU A 11 -44.78 -1.35 11.41
C LEU A 11 -43.91 -1.71 12.65
N ALA A 12 -43.46 -2.97 12.71
CA ALA A 12 -42.13 -3.32 13.25
C ALA A 12 -41.53 -4.52 12.49
N LEU A 13 -41.51 -4.45 11.15
CA LEU A 13 -40.53 -5.18 10.34
C LEU A 13 -39.44 -4.15 10.00
N ALA A 14 -38.25 -4.31 10.59
CA ALA A 14 -36.95 -3.69 10.25
C ALA A 14 -36.25 -3.07 11.47
N CYS A 15 -35.66 -3.89 12.34
CA CYS A 15 -34.60 -3.43 13.28
C CYS A 15 -33.53 -4.48 13.60
N ILE A 16 -33.42 -5.58 12.84
CA ILE A 16 -32.40 -6.63 13.09
C ILE A 16 -31.23 -6.58 12.08
N LEU A 17 -30.96 -5.43 11.48
CA LEU A 17 -29.88 -5.25 10.51
C LEU A 17 -29.03 -4.00 10.80
N PRO A 18 -28.26 -3.99 11.91
CA PRO A 18 -27.01 -3.24 11.86
C PRO A 18 -25.76 -4.04 12.29
N VAL A 19 -25.90 -5.26 12.83
CA VAL A 19 -24.75 -5.96 13.43
C VAL A 19 -23.83 -6.60 12.38
N ALA A 20 -24.35 -7.04 11.23
CA ALA A 20 -23.54 -7.73 10.21
C ALA A 20 -22.61 -6.81 9.38
N LEU A 21 -22.79 -5.48 9.43
CA LEU A 21 -21.98 -4.53 8.65
C LEU A 21 -20.71 -4.09 9.39
N ALA A 22 -20.66 -4.23 10.72
CA ALA A 22 -19.54 -3.75 11.53
C ALA A 22 -18.33 -4.71 11.55
N GLU A 23 -18.55 -6.02 11.38
CA GLU A 23 -17.46 -7.01 11.49
C GLU A 23 -16.57 -7.13 10.24
N LEU A 24 -17.02 -6.63 9.08
CA LEU A 24 -16.21 -6.62 7.85
C LEU A 24 -15.24 -5.42 7.80
N ASP A 25 -15.54 -4.33 8.51
CA ASP A 25 -14.74 -3.09 8.47
C ASP A 25 -13.49 -3.16 9.36
N GLU A 26 -13.51 -3.89 10.49
CA GLU A 26 -12.31 -4.04 11.34
C GLU A 26 -11.26 -4.96 10.72
N ILE A 27 -11.67 -6.04 10.05
CA ILE A 27 -10.76 -6.96 9.34
C ILE A 27 -10.03 -6.19 8.23
N ALA A 28 -10.74 -5.35 7.48
CA ALA A 28 -10.19 -4.55 6.40
C ALA A 28 -9.05 -3.64 6.86
N CYS A 29 -9.17 -2.95 8.00
CA CYS A 29 -8.12 -2.05 8.48
C CYS A 29 -6.80 -2.78 8.84
N GLY A 30 -6.86 -4.08 9.15
CA GLY A 30 -5.69 -4.89 9.47
C GLY A 30 -4.94 -5.45 8.25
N GLU A 31 -5.53 -5.44 7.06
CA GLU A 31 -4.90 -6.02 5.88
C GLU A 31 -3.79 -5.10 5.32
N SER A 32 -2.77 -5.66 4.68
CA SER A 32 -1.81 -4.87 3.90
C SER A 32 -2.50 -4.21 2.71
N ARG A 33 -2.00 -3.07 2.22
CA ARG A 33 -2.53 -2.51 0.95
C ARG A 33 -2.35 -3.53 -0.18
N ASP A 34 -3.36 -3.67 -1.01
CA ASP A 34 -3.29 -4.51 -2.19
C ASP A 34 -3.63 -3.70 -3.45
N LYS A 35 -2.66 -3.61 -4.37
CA LYS A 35 -2.81 -2.90 -5.63
C LYS A 35 -3.79 -3.62 -6.57
N GLY A 36 -4.08 -4.89 -6.36
CA GLY A 36 -4.93 -5.68 -7.23
C GLY A 36 -4.34 -5.82 -8.64
N ASN A 37 -5.22 -5.98 -9.63
CA ASN A 37 -4.85 -6.13 -11.04
C ASN A 37 -5.32 -4.91 -11.87
N ASN A 38 -4.62 -4.61 -12.96
CA ASN A 38 -4.96 -3.60 -13.96
C ASN A 38 -5.44 -4.18 -15.31
N GLU A 39 -5.48 -5.50 -15.47
CA GLU A 39 -5.88 -6.19 -16.72
C GLU A 39 -7.37 -6.59 -16.78
N CYS A 40 -8.22 -5.93 -16.01
CA CYS A 40 -9.66 -6.24 -15.93
C CYS A 40 -10.56 -5.23 -16.65
N GLY A 41 -9.98 -4.23 -17.33
CA GLY A 41 -10.75 -3.21 -18.04
C GLY A 41 -11.44 -2.17 -17.13
N GLU A 42 -11.38 -2.35 -15.81
CA GLU A 42 -11.80 -1.34 -14.85
C GLU A 42 -10.72 -0.28 -14.67
N SER A 43 -11.15 0.99 -14.55
CA SER A 43 -10.21 2.08 -14.30
C SER A 43 -9.70 2.01 -12.87
N GLY A 44 -8.40 1.78 -12.74
CA GLY A 44 -7.67 2.01 -11.50
C GLY A 44 -7.60 3.48 -11.10
N GLY A 45 -6.86 3.76 -10.03
CA GLY A 45 -6.64 5.13 -9.60
C GLY A 45 -6.15 5.27 -8.18
N ARG A 46 -6.13 6.51 -7.70
CA ARG A 46 -5.78 6.83 -6.32
C ARG A 46 -6.85 6.30 -5.37
N ARG A 47 -6.44 5.45 -4.44
CA ARG A 47 -7.23 4.99 -3.30
C ARG A 47 -6.46 5.25 -2.02
N PHE A 48 -7.08 5.02 -0.88
CA PHE A 48 -6.47 5.17 0.44
C PHE A 48 -6.54 3.84 1.18
N TYR A 49 -5.52 3.53 1.97
CA TYR A 49 -5.51 2.37 2.86
C TYR A 49 -5.02 2.80 4.24
N TYR A 50 -5.35 2.03 5.26
CA TYR A 50 -4.87 2.21 6.62
C TYR A 50 -3.61 1.36 6.85
N ASP A 51 -2.52 2.00 7.23
CA ASP A 51 -1.29 1.31 7.61
C ASP A 51 -1.27 1.08 9.12
N ALA A 52 -1.54 -0.15 9.56
CA ALA A 52 -1.59 -0.53 10.96
C ALA A 52 -0.27 -0.28 11.72
N ASN A 53 0.87 -0.28 11.02
CA ASN A 53 2.18 -0.06 11.62
C ASN A 53 2.41 1.41 11.97
N THR A 54 1.96 2.31 11.08
CA THR A 54 2.10 3.77 11.29
C THR A 54 0.85 4.40 11.89
N LYS A 55 -0.23 3.62 12.05
CA LYS A 55 -1.58 4.05 12.45
C LYS A 55 -2.07 5.23 11.60
N ARG A 56 -1.82 5.20 10.29
CA ARG A 56 -2.11 6.30 9.36
C ARG A 56 -2.76 5.81 8.08
N CYS A 57 -3.74 6.58 7.63
CA CYS A 57 -4.28 6.47 6.27
C CYS A 57 -3.33 7.09 5.25
N GLN A 58 -3.05 6.38 4.16
CA GLN A 58 -2.11 6.79 3.11
C GLN A 58 -2.67 6.52 1.72
N PRO A 59 -2.41 7.38 0.71
CA PRO A 59 -2.82 7.10 -0.65
C PRO A 59 -1.91 6.07 -1.32
N PHE A 60 -2.51 5.24 -2.17
CA PHE A 60 -1.82 4.29 -3.04
C PHE A 60 -2.50 4.21 -4.41
N ALA A 61 -1.81 3.62 -5.38
CA ALA A 61 -2.37 3.33 -6.70
C ALA A 61 -3.01 1.94 -6.69
N TYR A 62 -4.29 1.88 -7.02
CA TYR A 62 -5.06 0.65 -7.20
C TYR A 62 -5.25 0.37 -8.68
N GLY A 63 -5.11 -0.89 -9.09
CA GLY A 63 -5.11 -1.34 -10.48
C GLY A 63 -6.47 -1.29 -11.15
N GLY A 64 -7.56 -1.41 -10.38
CA GLY A 64 -8.94 -1.36 -10.90
C GLY A 64 -9.80 -2.49 -10.34
N CYS A 65 -9.26 -3.69 -10.23
CA CYS A 65 -9.97 -4.88 -9.71
C CYS A 65 -9.11 -5.69 -8.73
N ALA A 66 -9.72 -6.72 -8.13
CA ALA A 66 -9.15 -7.55 -7.08
C ALA A 66 -8.77 -6.70 -5.84
N GLY A 67 -7.67 -7.03 -5.18
CA GLY A 67 -7.30 -6.41 -3.92
C GLY A 67 -8.15 -6.87 -2.74
N ASN A 68 -8.11 -6.08 -1.67
CA ASN A 68 -8.78 -6.41 -0.42
C ASN A 68 -9.61 -5.24 0.16
N GLY A 69 -10.14 -5.42 1.37
CA GLY A 69 -11.05 -4.48 2.01
C GLY A 69 -10.40 -3.18 2.48
N ASN A 70 -9.06 -3.16 2.63
CA ASN A 70 -8.29 -1.99 3.06
C ASN A 70 -8.13 -0.95 1.94
N ARG A 71 -9.25 -0.50 1.36
CA ARG A 71 -9.28 0.35 0.19
C ARG A 71 -10.46 1.30 0.24
N PHE A 72 -10.15 2.58 0.38
CA PHE A 72 -11.12 3.66 0.57
C PHE A 72 -11.01 4.69 -0.56
N ASP A 73 -12.14 5.31 -0.89
CA ASP A 73 -12.23 6.34 -1.94
C ASP A 73 -11.62 7.67 -1.50
N SER A 74 -11.62 7.93 -0.19
CA SER A 74 -11.10 9.18 0.38
C SER A 74 -10.32 8.96 1.67
N MET A 75 -9.42 9.90 1.95
CA MET A 75 -8.69 9.98 3.21
C MET A 75 -9.65 10.05 4.42
N ALA A 76 -10.75 10.79 4.29
CA ALA A 76 -11.73 10.94 5.35
C ALA A 76 -12.44 9.62 5.67
N GLN A 77 -12.86 8.88 4.63
CA GLN A 77 -13.49 7.56 4.79
C GLN A 77 -12.55 6.57 5.48
N CYS A 78 -11.28 6.52 5.05
CA CYS A 78 -10.27 5.68 5.69
C CYS A 78 -10.12 6.01 7.18
N ARG A 79 -9.97 7.29 7.50
CA ARG A 79 -9.79 7.74 8.90
C ARG A 79 -11.00 7.44 9.76
N GLN A 80 -12.20 7.63 9.21
CA GLN A 80 -13.44 7.36 9.93
C GLN A 80 -13.60 5.86 10.21
N LYS A 81 -13.37 5.00 9.19
CA LYS A 81 -13.52 3.55 9.33
C LYS A 81 -12.47 2.94 10.25
N CYS A 82 -11.22 3.37 10.17
CA CYS A 82 -10.12 2.80 10.94
C CYS A 82 -9.75 3.63 12.19
N ALA A 83 -10.58 4.58 12.63
CA ALA A 83 -10.28 5.49 13.74
C ALA A 83 -9.92 4.77 15.04
N ASN A 84 -10.60 3.67 15.31
CA ASN A 84 -10.49 2.89 16.55
C ASN A 84 -9.83 1.52 16.32
N PHE A 85 -9.25 1.30 15.14
CA PHE A 85 -8.61 0.04 14.84
C PHE A 85 -7.35 -0.11 15.69
N GLU A 86 -7.37 -1.09 16.59
CA GLU A 86 -6.20 -1.54 17.33
C GLU A 86 -5.82 -2.93 16.82
N PRO A 87 -4.59 -3.14 16.33
CA PRO A 87 -4.17 -4.44 15.86
C PRO A 87 -4.27 -5.45 17.01
N VAL A 88 -5.00 -6.54 16.78
CA VAL A 88 -5.11 -7.63 17.76
C VAL A 88 -3.71 -8.18 18.00
N GLN A 89 -3.18 -7.95 19.20
CA GLN A 89 -1.92 -8.53 19.63
C GLN A 89 -2.13 -10.04 19.81
N GLY A 90 -1.98 -10.79 18.72
CA GLY A 90 -1.76 -12.22 18.81
C GLY A 90 -0.48 -12.46 19.59
N ASN A 91 -0.50 -13.43 20.50
CA ASN A 91 0.55 -13.83 21.44
C ASN A 91 1.90 -14.20 20.77
N ALA A 92 2.56 -13.26 20.11
CA ALA A 92 3.98 -13.32 19.80
C ALA A 92 4.70 -12.90 21.08
N GLY A 93 5.37 -13.88 21.70
CA GLY A 93 6.10 -13.70 22.95
C GLY A 93 7.04 -12.49 22.93
N GLY A 94 7.24 -11.92 24.11
CA GLY A 94 8.02 -10.71 24.33
C GLY A 94 9.34 -10.68 23.55
N GLY A 95 9.55 -9.56 22.86
CA GLY A 95 10.72 -9.28 22.07
C GLY A 95 10.67 -7.86 21.49
N GLU A 96 10.98 -6.91 22.36
CA GLU A 96 11.69 -5.65 22.09
C GLU A 96 11.06 -4.58 21.17
N GLU A 97 11.21 -3.33 21.61
CA GLU A 97 10.90 -2.11 20.89
C GLU A 97 11.61 -2.08 19.52
N GLY A 98 10.85 -1.83 18.43
CA GLY A 98 11.41 -1.39 17.15
C GLY A 98 11.29 -2.37 15.98
N HIS A 99 10.07 -2.66 15.50
CA HIS A 99 9.89 -3.29 14.19
C HIS A 99 9.91 -2.25 13.05
N HIS A 100 11.13 -1.89 12.69
CA HIS A 100 11.71 -1.81 11.33
C HIS A 100 10.85 -1.25 10.18
N MET A 101 10.78 0.07 10.08
CA MET A 101 10.57 0.69 8.77
C MET A 101 11.88 0.60 8.01
N VAL A 102 11.98 -0.23 6.97
CA VAL A 102 13.26 -0.39 6.25
C VAL A 102 13.62 0.90 5.53
N LEU A 103 14.61 1.59 6.09
CA LEU A 103 15.05 2.89 5.65
C LEU A 103 16.55 3.09 5.84
N PRO A 104 17.28 3.53 4.80
CA PRO A 104 16.88 3.57 3.38
C PRO A 104 16.94 2.19 2.73
N VAL A 105 16.00 1.88 1.82
CA VAL A 105 16.11 0.70 0.93
C VAL A 105 17.46 0.78 0.19
N PRO A 106 18.31 -0.25 0.29
CA PRO A 106 19.65 -0.21 -0.28
C PRO A 106 19.60 -0.08 -1.80
N LYS A 107 20.60 0.61 -2.36
CA LYS A 107 20.79 0.76 -3.80
C LYS A 107 21.63 -0.40 -4.35
N CYS A 108 21.25 -0.86 -5.53
CA CYS A 108 21.98 -1.82 -6.34
C CYS A 108 23.04 -1.14 -7.21
N SER A 109 23.83 -1.93 -7.95
CA SER A 109 24.95 -1.45 -8.77
C SER A 109 24.54 -0.43 -9.86
N GLY A 110 23.25 -0.37 -10.21
CA GLY A 110 22.67 0.58 -11.15
C GLY A 110 22.03 1.83 -10.53
N GLY A 111 22.20 2.05 -9.22
CA GLY A 111 21.58 3.17 -8.49
C GLY A 111 20.08 3.01 -8.20
N VAL A 112 19.47 1.94 -8.71
CA VAL A 112 18.07 1.56 -8.43
C VAL A 112 17.96 0.81 -7.11
N ARG A 113 16.77 0.87 -6.50
CA ARG A 113 16.49 0.22 -5.21
C ARG A 113 16.42 -1.30 -5.33
N ALA A 114 16.85 -1.98 -4.28
CA ALA A 114 16.64 -3.40 -4.09
C ALA A 114 15.15 -3.77 -4.03
N ALA A 115 14.85 -5.05 -4.24
CA ALA A 115 13.51 -5.59 -4.05
C ALA A 115 13.10 -5.48 -2.58
N VAL A 116 11.83 -5.12 -2.38
CA VAL A 116 11.19 -5.18 -1.07
C VAL A 116 9.98 -6.11 -1.19
N ASP A 117 9.70 -6.84 -0.13
CA ASP A 117 8.44 -7.55 0.00
C ASP A 117 7.36 -6.55 0.40
N ALA A 118 6.26 -6.52 -0.35
CA ALA A 118 5.15 -5.62 -0.08
C ALA A 118 4.25 -6.14 1.06
N ALA A 119 4.21 -7.45 1.30
CA ALA A 119 3.40 -8.08 2.33
C ALA A 119 3.96 -7.77 3.71
N ASP A 120 5.25 -8.07 3.91
CA ASP A 120 5.92 -7.99 5.21
C ASP A 120 6.81 -6.75 5.35
N ALA A 121 6.87 -5.92 4.31
CA ALA A 121 7.54 -4.62 4.32
C ALA A 121 9.06 -4.69 4.63
N HIS A 122 9.74 -5.78 4.26
CA HIS A 122 11.20 -5.91 4.41
C HIS A 122 11.94 -5.82 3.06
N VAL A 123 13.26 -5.64 3.10
CA VAL A 123 14.13 -5.80 1.93
C VAL A 123 14.43 -7.27 1.77
N ILE A 124 14.23 -7.81 0.57
CA ILE A 124 14.47 -9.24 0.30
C ILE A 124 15.98 -9.46 0.19
N GLU A 125 16.56 -10.13 1.19
CA GLU A 125 17.99 -10.38 1.30
C GLU A 125 18.37 -11.79 0.81
N CYS A 126 19.42 -11.86 -0.01
CA CYS A 126 19.98 -13.11 -0.54
C CYS A 126 21.36 -13.39 0.09
N PRO A 127 21.81 -14.65 0.19
CA PRO A 127 21.19 -15.88 -0.32
C PRO A 127 20.11 -16.48 0.61
N GLY A 128 19.77 -15.81 1.71
CA GLY A 128 18.78 -16.30 2.68
C GLY A 128 17.39 -16.49 2.07
N GLU A 129 16.95 -15.54 1.26
CA GLU A 129 15.70 -15.60 0.49
C GLU A 129 15.97 -15.75 -1.00
N LYS A 130 15.03 -16.41 -1.70
CA LYS A 130 15.05 -16.51 -3.15
C LYS A 130 14.61 -15.16 -3.74
N CYS A 131 15.45 -14.59 -4.61
CA CYS A 131 15.07 -13.36 -5.29
C CYS A 131 13.81 -13.52 -6.16
N PRO A 132 12.94 -12.49 -6.22
CA PRO A 132 11.77 -12.50 -7.10
C PRO A 132 12.14 -12.69 -8.57
N GLU A 133 11.14 -13.04 -9.38
CA GLU A 133 11.33 -13.15 -10.82
C GLU A 133 11.84 -11.83 -11.42
N GLY A 134 12.87 -11.91 -12.28
CA GLY A 134 13.52 -10.75 -12.87
C GLY A 134 14.54 -10.05 -11.95
N TYR A 135 14.75 -10.56 -10.73
CA TYR A 135 15.79 -10.08 -9.81
C TYR A 135 16.92 -11.11 -9.68
N LYS A 136 18.12 -10.63 -9.39
CA LYS A 136 19.32 -11.41 -9.14
C LYS A 136 19.99 -10.96 -7.85
N CYS A 137 20.75 -11.84 -7.22
CA CYS A 137 21.48 -11.49 -6.02
C CYS A 137 22.68 -10.58 -6.37
N GLU A 138 22.75 -9.39 -5.76
CA GLU A 138 23.92 -8.50 -5.81
C GLU A 138 24.38 -8.25 -4.37
N GLY A 139 25.52 -8.85 -4.00
CA GLY A 139 25.99 -8.84 -2.61
C GLY A 139 25.00 -9.61 -1.72
N LYS A 140 24.27 -8.88 -0.86
CA LYS A 140 23.24 -9.45 0.00
C LYS A 140 21.80 -9.05 -0.38
N ASN A 141 21.62 -8.28 -1.44
CA ASN A 141 20.30 -7.74 -1.80
C ASN A 141 19.81 -8.33 -3.13
N CYS A 142 18.51 -8.58 -3.22
CA CYS A 142 17.88 -8.88 -4.50
C CYS A 142 17.73 -7.62 -5.35
N CYS A 143 18.43 -7.58 -6.48
CA CYS A 143 18.55 -6.41 -7.35
C CYS A 143 17.98 -6.68 -8.75
N PRO A 144 17.40 -5.68 -9.43
CA PRO A 144 16.82 -5.88 -10.75
C PRO A 144 17.85 -6.44 -11.74
N ALA A 145 17.55 -7.57 -12.37
CA ALA A 145 18.48 -8.22 -13.30
C ALA A 145 18.60 -7.47 -14.64
N ALA A 146 17.60 -6.65 -14.98
CA ALA A 146 17.57 -5.83 -16.19
C ALA A 146 16.79 -4.53 -15.97
N LYS A 147 17.11 -3.48 -16.74
CA LYS A 147 16.45 -2.18 -16.67
C LYS A 147 14.93 -2.24 -16.91
N LYS A 148 14.49 -3.09 -17.84
CA LYS A 148 13.06 -3.30 -18.15
C LYS A 148 12.22 -3.75 -16.95
N ILE A 149 12.82 -4.40 -15.96
CA ILE A 149 12.12 -4.80 -14.72
C ILE A 149 11.75 -3.57 -13.90
N VAL A 150 12.58 -2.53 -13.93
CA VAL A 150 12.33 -1.26 -13.24
C VAL A 150 11.45 -0.34 -14.09
N CYS A 151 11.70 -0.24 -15.38
CA CYS A 151 11.08 0.78 -16.22
C CYS A 151 9.68 0.41 -16.73
N ASN A 152 9.25 -0.85 -16.56
CA ASN A 152 7.90 -1.31 -16.96
C ASN A 152 6.93 -1.50 -15.78
N ILE A 153 7.38 -1.34 -14.54
CA ILE A 153 6.49 -1.43 -13.38
C ILE A 153 5.94 -0.05 -13.03
N GLU A 154 4.71 -0.02 -12.51
CA GLU A 154 4.12 1.19 -11.95
C GLU A 154 4.93 1.70 -10.75
N TYR A 155 4.83 3.00 -10.46
CA TYR A 155 5.45 3.57 -9.26
C TYR A 155 4.83 3.01 -7.98
N ASP A 156 5.58 3.11 -6.89
CA ASP A 156 5.11 2.79 -5.56
C ASP A 156 5.40 3.94 -4.61
N THR A 157 4.34 4.50 -4.02
CA THR A 157 4.41 5.62 -3.09
C THR A 157 5.11 5.27 -1.77
N GLY A 158 5.38 3.99 -1.48
CA GLY A 158 6.00 3.54 -0.25
C GLY A 158 5.10 3.73 0.97
N ARG A 159 5.68 3.65 2.17
CA ARG A 159 5.00 3.93 3.45
C ARG A 159 5.63 5.14 4.14
N TYR A 160 4.89 5.80 5.04
CA TYR A 160 5.48 6.84 5.89
C TYR A 160 6.61 6.26 6.73
N ALA A 161 7.76 6.92 6.68
CA ALA A 161 8.82 6.73 7.66
C ALA A 161 8.42 7.29 9.04
N PHE A 162 8.93 6.72 10.14
CA PHE A 162 8.59 7.07 11.53
C PHE A 162 8.78 8.56 11.82
N GLN A 163 9.81 9.16 11.19
CA GLN A 163 10.16 10.59 11.27
C GLN A 163 10.38 11.24 9.90
N GLY A 164 9.87 10.65 8.82
CA GLY A 164 10.06 11.21 7.47
C GLY A 164 8.85 11.97 6.97
N SER A 165 9.13 13.06 6.26
CA SER A 165 8.15 13.68 5.37
C SER A 165 8.12 12.94 4.03
N HIS A 166 7.01 13.10 3.32
CA HIS A 166 6.94 12.68 1.93
C HIS A 166 7.83 13.57 1.06
N THR A 167 8.41 13.00 0.01
CA THR A 167 9.30 13.72 -0.92
C THR A 167 8.83 13.53 -2.36
N PRO A 168 8.99 14.53 -3.23
CA PRO A 168 8.79 14.37 -4.67
C PRO A 168 9.88 13.44 -5.22
N ARG A 169 9.48 12.49 -6.07
CA ARG A 169 10.34 11.55 -6.79
C ARG A 169 9.89 11.41 -8.23
N TYR A 170 10.73 10.81 -9.06
CA TYR A 170 10.43 10.56 -10.46
C TYR A 170 10.27 9.08 -10.72
N PHE A 171 9.34 8.70 -11.58
CA PHE A 171 9.18 7.35 -12.08
C PHE A 171 9.06 7.40 -13.60
N TYR A 172 9.54 6.36 -14.27
CA TYR A 172 9.38 6.22 -15.71
C TYR A 172 7.99 5.68 -16.02
N LYS A 173 7.28 6.33 -16.95
CA LYS A 173 6.01 5.85 -17.46
C LYS A 173 6.14 5.55 -18.94
N LYS A 174 6.03 4.26 -19.30
CA LYS A 174 6.27 3.76 -20.65
C LYS A 174 5.29 4.33 -21.67
N GLU A 175 4.02 4.48 -21.30
CA GLU A 175 2.96 4.93 -22.22
C GLU A 175 3.19 6.37 -22.71
N VAL A 176 3.93 7.17 -21.93
CA VAL A 176 4.30 8.55 -22.29
C VAL A 176 5.78 8.69 -22.65
N ASP A 177 6.53 7.59 -22.62
CA ASP A 177 7.97 7.52 -22.90
C ASP A 177 8.79 8.59 -22.14
N ASN A 178 8.41 8.84 -20.88
CA ASN A 178 8.97 9.95 -20.09
C ASN A 178 8.91 9.69 -18.58
N CYS A 179 9.66 10.48 -17.82
CA CYS A 179 9.68 10.46 -16.37
C CYS A 179 8.67 11.46 -15.78
N LEU A 180 7.79 10.97 -14.93
CA LEU A 180 6.75 11.75 -14.26
C LEU A 180 7.03 11.88 -12.76
N LEU A 181 6.52 12.94 -12.14
CA LEU A 181 6.66 13.18 -10.71
C LEU A 181 5.61 12.38 -9.92
N PHE A 182 6.00 11.80 -8.80
CA PHE A 182 5.11 11.22 -7.80
C PHE A 182 5.57 11.52 -6.37
N THR A 183 4.69 11.30 -5.40
CA THR A 183 4.99 11.46 -3.98
C THR A 183 5.46 10.14 -3.38
N TYR A 184 6.64 10.12 -2.80
CA TYR A 184 7.19 8.99 -2.07
C TYR A 184 7.20 9.26 -0.56
N TYR A 185 6.59 8.37 0.23
CA TYR A 185 6.37 8.52 1.67
C TYR A 185 7.57 8.16 2.54
N GLY A 186 8.66 7.71 1.92
CA GLY A 186 9.96 7.66 2.56
C GLY A 186 10.47 6.26 2.78
N ALA A 187 9.62 5.27 3.04
CA ALA A 187 10.03 3.88 3.25
C ALA A 187 9.53 2.94 2.14
N LEU A 188 10.22 1.81 1.94
CA LEU A 188 9.84 0.76 0.99
C LEU A 188 9.72 1.27 -0.46
N GLY A 189 8.68 0.87 -1.18
CA GLY A 189 8.43 1.26 -2.57
C GLY A 189 9.01 0.24 -3.54
N ASN A 190 9.33 0.66 -4.76
CA ASN A 190 9.96 -0.23 -5.74
C ASN A 190 11.10 0.48 -6.48
N GLY A 191 11.69 -0.23 -7.44
CA GLY A 191 12.83 0.25 -8.22
C GLY A 191 12.53 1.46 -9.10
N ASN A 192 11.26 1.67 -9.50
CA ASN A 192 10.84 2.78 -10.37
C ASN A 192 10.64 4.07 -9.56
N ASN A 193 11.71 4.47 -8.88
CA ASN A 193 11.73 5.58 -7.93
C ASN A 193 13.10 6.24 -7.98
N PHE A 194 13.18 7.39 -8.62
CA PHE A 194 14.39 8.15 -8.86
C PHE A 194 14.33 9.48 -8.12
N GLU A 195 15.49 9.94 -7.64
CA GLU A 195 15.59 11.20 -6.88
C GLU A 195 15.36 12.43 -7.76
N ASN A 196 15.75 12.36 -9.03
CA ASN A 196 15.58 13.44 -9.99
C ASN A 196 15.26 12.90 -11.39
N TYR A 197 14.75 13.79 -12.24
CA TYR A 197 14.35 13.51 -13.62
C TYR A 197 15.49 12.94 -14.47
N ASN A 198 16.71 13.49 -14.33
CA ASN A 198 17.86 13.11 -15.15
C ASN A 198 18.29 11.67 -14.89
N ASP A 199 18.32 11.23 -13.62
CA ASP A 199 18.63 9.85 -13.26
C ASP A 199 17.59 8.87 -13.83
N CYS A 200 16.31 9.24 -13.76
CA CYS A 200 15.23 8.46 -14.33
C CYS A 200 15.38 8.29 -15.85
N ILE A 201 15.57 9.38 -16.60
CA ILE A 201 15.74 9.34 -18.06
C ILE A 201 17.01 8.59 -18.45
N LYS A 202 18.14 8.86 -17.76
CA LYS A 202 19.41 8.17 -18.00
C LYS A 202 19.27 6.66 -17.80
N TYR A 203 18.50 6.25 -16.80
CA TYR A 203 18.27 4.83 -16.53
C TYR A 203 17.31 4.21 -17.56
N CYS A 204 16.14 4.81 -17.79
CA CYS A 204 15.00 4.17 -18.47
C CYS A 204 14.78 4.51 -19.96
N LYS A 205 15.27 5.64 -20.49
CA LYS A 205 14.92 6.11 -21.85
C LYS A 205 15.34 5.17 -23.00
N LYS A 206 16.19 4.19 -22.72
CA LYS A 206 16.68 3.17 -23.67
C LYS A 206 16.59 1.75 -23.11
N ALA A 207 15.68 1.53 -22.16
CA ALA A 207 15.56 0.28 -21.41
C ALA A 207 14.68 -0.77 -22.10
#